data_AF-B1VA04-F1
#
_entry.id   AF-B1VA04-F1
#
_cell.length_a   1.000
_cell.length_b   1.000
_cell.length_c   1.000
_cell.angle_alpha   90.00
_cell.angle_beta   90.00
_cell.angle_gamma   90.00
#
_symmetry.space_group_name_H-M   'P 1'
#
loop_
_entity.id
_entity.type
_entity.pdbx_description
1 polymer ?
#
loop_
_entity_poly.entity_id
_entity_poly.type
_entity_poly.pdbx_seq_one_letter_code
_entity_poly.pdbx_strand_id
1 'polypeptide(L)'
;MLLIIIFNFVPSINTHSSYFHSQNKTKIKLADYETLQQEWLATQPKMKRYDIPVLSKEIIPEILKYFNIETSTYGLDKSTYNPYAKNIFYWKLKNPPAGLLGVYFKARKNPFKIKYPKDDDEYTLDDLLKYEIAIEEAFVFWDIQQKTQEEKDNMELIFINHFVDQSKEEAIKNYLIQHKTNQEPKLIKLGCYNITPTTGLIAPLPLGGLGGIEIEAIYFDDGIRLLPENQKTRSLKGIIKFREELIKDYQTELNQTEDERRKKLLTKQIVSLQEEIKELYQEIIKQQTYTIEDLLKLSNGAKNIYLFSFNTQKRIKSIELPDAIDPYQAIRDWKRDNNLFDYEGEFILKTFIVNDPLILPPPFNKEINLSCKINQLENIFKTEKKKFLISCQDVEPKKDFFQIYKSKYVDWLNQCYIKPGISYSAKEIRNKFGRSSRDIYNEEGKKCRYYYVTNTFIDDWYVNGIECSGSNNTFSNFYDTTPPPKKPQELNIN
;
A
#
# COMPACT_ATOMS: atom_id res chain seq x y z
N MET A 1 87.49 -46.29 -48.08
CA MET A 1 86.81 -47.40 -47.37
C MET A 1 85.33 -47.32 -47.75
N LEU A 2 84.77 -48.44 -48.24
CA LEU A 2 83.40 -48.74 -48.74
C LEU A 2 82.33 -47.66 -48.50
N LEU A 3 81.59 -47.09 -49.46
CA LEU A 3 80.76 -47.63 -50.59
C LEU A 3 79.54 -48.45 -50.13
N ILE A 4 78.34 -47.84 -50.30
CA ILE A 4 76.97 -48.32 -50.61
C ILE A 4 76.08 -47.06 -50.43
N ILE A 5 75.84 -46.20 -51.42
CA ILE A 5 74.83 -46.27 -52.50
C ILE A 5 73.47 -46.81 -52.06
N ILE A 6 72.49 -45.92 -51.88
CA ILE A 6 71.14 -46.11 -52.43
C ILE A 6 70.75 -44.84 -53.18
N PHE A 7 70.62 -45.03 -54.48
CA PHE A 7 70.08 -44.15 -55.49
C PHE A 7 68.53 -44.13 -55.39
N ASN A 8 67.92 -43.01 -55.79
CA ASN A 8 66.94 -42.90 -56.88
C ASN A 8 65.61 -42.18 -56.61
N PHE A 9 65.45 -41.15 -57.45
CA PHE A 9 64.28 -40.75 -58.23
C PHE A 9 63.00 -40.36 -57.50
N VAL A 10 62.69 -39.07 -57.66
CA VAL A 10 61.34 -38.54 -57.78
C VAL A 10 60.54 -39.39 -58.77
N PRO A 11 59.37 -39.93 -58.39
CA PRO A 11 58.29 -40.16 -59.31
C PRO A 11 57.40 -38.92 -59.30
N SER A 12 57.10 -38.43 -60.49
CA SER A 12 55.94 -37.59 -60.78
C SER A 12 54.72 -38.07 -59.99
N ILE A 13 54.22 -37.27 -59.06
CA ILE A 13 52.91 -37.51 -58.47
C ILE A 13 51.90 -37.10 -59.53
N ASN A 14 51.52 -38.11 -60.32
CA ASN A 14 50.29 -38.13 -61.09
C ASN A 14 49.16 -37.65 -60.18
N THR A 15 48.46 -36.61 -60.64
CA THR A 15 47.19 -36.13 -60.11
C THR A 15 46.10 -37.18 -60.36
N HIS A 16 46.14 -38.25 -59.60
CA HIS A 16 45.07 -39.24 -59.49
C HIS A 16 44.93 -39.66 -58.03
N SER A 17 44.45 -38.75 -57.18
CA SER A 17 43.87 -39.12 -55.90
C SER A 17 42.69 -38.23 -55.55
N SER A 18 41.52 -38.64 -56.06
CA SER A 18 40.29 -38.82 -55.29
C SER A 18 39.72 -37.68 -54.42
N TYR A 19 40.21 -36.44 -54.49
CA TYR A 19 39.60 -35.33 -53.72
C TYR A 19 38.27 -34.82 -54.32
N PHE A 20 37.97 -35.20 -55.57
CA PHE A 20 36.73 -34.81 -56.27
C PHE A 20 35.68 -35.94 -56.34
N HIS A 21 35.90 -37.11 -55.74
CA HIS A 21 35.01 -38.27 -55.89
C HIS A 21 34.09 -38.60 -54.71
N SER A 22 33.97 -37.70 -53.73
CA SER A 22 32.78 -37.62 -52.89
C SER A 22 31.97 -36.37 -53.27
N GLN A 23 31.56 -36.27 -54.54
CA GLN A 23 30.43 -35.41 -54.87
C GLN A 23 29.22 -36.01 -54.16
N ASN A 24 28.82 -35.40 -53.04
CA ASN A 24 27.45 -35.47 -52.59
C ASN A 24 26.58 -35.19 -53.82
N LYS A 25 25.81 -36.18 -54.27
CA LYS A 25 24.77 -36.01 -55.29
C LYS A 25 23.67 -35.12 -54.68
N THR A 26 23.97 -33.86 -54.41
CA THR A 26 22.94 -32.83 -54.35
C THR A 26 22.33 -32.80 -55.74
N LYS A 27 21.12 -33.36 -55.87
CA LYS A 27 20.31 -33.18 -57.07
C LYS A 27 20.31 -31.68 -57.39
N ILE A 28 20.87 -31.31 -58.54
CA ILE A 28 20.65 -29.97 -59.09
C ILE A 28 19.15 -29.92 -59.38
N LYS A 29 18.38 -29.30 -58.48
CA LYS A 29 16.99 -28.95 -58.75
C LYS A 29 17.04 -27.85 -59.79
N LEU A 30 16.72 -28.17 -61.03
CA LEU A 30 16.24 -27.19 -62.00
C LEU A 30 14.82 -26.81 -61.57
N ALA A 31 14.75 -25.96 -60.55
CA ALA A 31 13.49 -25.36 -60.13
C ALA A 31 13.29 -24.09 -60.94
N ASP A 32 12.06 -23.86 -61.41
CA ASP A 32 11.69 -22.59 -62.00
C ASP A 32 11.76 -21.47 -60.94
N TYR A 33 11.78 -20.24 -61.43
CA TYR A 33 11.98 -19.06 -60.59
C TYR A 33 10.90 -18.89 -59.52
N GLU A 34 9.67 -19.34 -59.77
CA GLU A 34 8.55 -19.24 -58.83
C GLU A 34 8.66 -20.29 -57.72
N THR A 35 9.01 -21.53 -58.07
CA THR A 35 9.30 -22.59 -57.09
C THR A 35 10.42 -22.17 -56.13
N LEU A 36 11.50 -21.55 -56.63
CA LEU A 36 12.60 -21.08 -55.78
C LEU A 36 12.18 -19.96 -54.82
N GLN A 37 11.28 -19.06 -55.25
CA GLN A 37 10.74 -18.01 -54.39
C GLN A 37 9.93 -18.60 -53.24
N GLN A 38 9.04 -19.55 -53.53
CA GLN A 38 8.19 -20.18 -52.53
C GLN A 38 9.00 -21.04 -51.55
N GLU A 39 9.96 -21.82 -52.04
CA GLU A 39 10.87 -22.59 -51.18
C GLU A 39 11.67 -21.66 -50.26
N TRP A 40 12.20 -20.54 -50.79
CA TRP A 40 12.90 -19.57 -49.97
C TRP A 40 11.98 -18.93 -48.94
N LEU A 41 10.81 -18.43 -49.34
CA LEU A 41 9.85 -17.78 -48.45
C LEU A 41 9.40 -18.71 -47.32
N ALA A 42 9.21 -20.00 -47.60
CA ALA A 42 8.85 -21.01 -46.61
C ALA A 42 9.93 -21.21 -45.53
N THR A 43 11.20 -20.88 -45.82
CA THR A 43 12.29 -20.90 -44.82
C THR A 43 12.41 -19.60 -44.01
N GLN A 44 11.68 -18.55 -44.39
CA GLN A 44 11.75 -17.26 -43.72
C GLN A 44 10.67 -17.13 -42.63
N PRO A 45 10.85 -16.23 -41.64
CA PRO A 45 9.77 -15.85 -40.75
C PRO A 45 8.58 -15.32 -41.52
N LYS A 46 7.36 -15.76 -41.17
CA LYS A 46 6.11 -15.23 -41.74
C LYS A 46 6.05 -13.72 -41.58
N MET A 47 5.49 -13.03 -42.59
CA MET A 47 5.25 -11.59 -42.51
C MET A 47 4.40 -11.28 -41.29
N LYS A 48 4.81 -10.28 -40.50
CA LYS A 48 4.01 -9.79 -39.37
C LYS A 48 3.17 -8.61 -39.81
N ARG A 49 1.92 -8.59 -39.39
CA ARG A 49 1.01 -7.45 -39.61
C ARG A 49 0.62 -6.88 -38.25
N TYR A 50 0.75 -5.57 -38.13
CA TYR A 50 0.38 -4.79 -36.95
C TYR A 50 -0.74 -3.83 -37.34
N ASP A 51 -1.95 -4.08 -36.87
CA ASP A 51 -3.07 -3.16 -37.03
C ASP A 51 -3.12 -2.24 -35.82
N ILE A 52 -2.81 -0.95 -36.03
CA ILE A 52 -2.54 0.00 -34.95
C ILE A 52 -3.60 1.11 -34.98
N PRO A 53 -4.51 1.17 -34.00
CA PRO A 53 -5.41 2.30 -33.84
C PRO A 53 -4.65 3.55 -33.40
N VAL A 54 -4.98 4.71 -33.94
CA VAL A 54 -4.45 6.00 -33.51
C VAL A 54 -5.55 7.05 -33.42
N LEU A 55 -5.42 7.97 -32.45
CA LEU A 55 -6.32 9.12 -32.30
C LEU A 55 -6.03 10.21 -33.34
N SER A 56 -4.81 10.26 -33.87
CA SER A 56 -4.42 11.20 -34.90
C SER A 56 -3.21 10.69 -35.70
N LYS A 57 -3.03 11.19 -36.93
CA LYS A 57 -1.92 10.76 -37.81
C LYS A 57 -0.55 11.26 -37.32
N GLU A 58 -0.53 12.34 -36.53
CA GLU A 58 0.67 13.01 -36.01
C GLU A 58 1.53 12.09 -35.13
N ILE A 59 0.94 11.06 -34.53
CA ILE A 59 1.63 10.14 -33.61
C ILE A 59 2.32 8.98 -34.34
N ILE A 60 1.97 8.72 -35.60
CA ILE A 60 2.49 7.59 -36.40
C ILE A 60 4.04 7.52 -36.39
N PRO A 61 4.78 8.63 -36.59
CA PRO A 61 6.24 8.61 -36.52
C PRO A 61 6.77 8.20 -35.14
N GLU A 62 6.10 8.57 -34.05
CA GLU A 62 6.51 8.19 -32.70
C GLU A 62 6.28 6.72 -32.43
N ILE A 63 5.18 6.16 -32.93
CA ILE A 63 4.93 4.71 -32.87
C ILE A 63 6.02 3.96 -33.65
N LEU A 64 6.32 4.38 -34.88
CA LEU A 64 7.31 3.72 -35.73
C LEU A 64 8.72 3.80 -35.14
N LYS A 65 9.06 4.84 -34.38
CA LYS A 65 10.33 4.90 -33.63
C LYS A 65 10.49 3.75 -32.63
N TYR A 66 9.41 3.22 -32.03
CA TYR A 66 9.51 2.03 -31.16
C TYR A 66 9.96 0.77 -31.91
N PHE A 67 9.77 0.75 -33.23
CA PHE A 67 10.25 -0.31 -34.11
C PHE A 67 11.59 0.04 -34.78
N ASN A 68 12.30 1.07 -34.29
CA ASN A 68 13.52 1.61 -34.89
C ASN A 68 13.32 2.10 -36.34
N ILE A 69 12.14 2.66 -36.64
CA ILE A 69 11.80 3.21 -37.94
C ILE A 69 11.65 4.72 -37.80
N GLU A 70 12.60 5.47 -38.35
CA GLU A 70 12.52 6.94 -38.42
C GLU A 70 11.78 7.38 -39.69
N THR A 71 10.62 8.00 -39.52
CA THR A 71 9.79 8.53 -40.61
C THR A 71 9.22 9.91 -40.25
N SER A 72 8.48 10.52 -41.18
CA SER A 72 7.66 11.72 -40.95
C SER A 72 6.21 11.46 -41.36
N THR A 73 5.28 12.34 -40.94
CA THR A 73 3.88 12.29 -41.38
C THR A 73 3.65 12.87 -42.77
N TYR A 74 4.71 13.27 -43.47
CA TYR A 74 4.62 13.81 -44.82
C TYR A 74 3.93 12.79 -45.74
N GLY A 75 2.87 13.22 -46.44
CA GLY A 75 2.11 12.37 -47.36
C GLY A 75 0.91 11.63 -46.75
N LEU A 76 0.60 11.79 -45.46
CA LEU A 76 -0.57 11.18 -44.82
C LEU A 76 -1.88 11.99 -44.95
N ASP A 77 -2.00 12.86 -45.96
CA ASP A 77 -3.26 13.57 -46.24
C ASP A 77 -4.33 12.67 -46.87
N LYS A 78 -3.88 11.54 -47.42
CA LYS A 78 -4.69 10.43 -47.91
C LYS A 78 -4.10 9.13 -47.38
N SER A 79 -4.85 8.04 -47.50
CA SER A 79 -4.36 6.70 -47.15
C SER A 79 -3.19 6.31 -48.04
N THR A 80 -1.96 6.45 -47.53
CA THR A 80 -0.74 6.25 -48.30
C THR A 80 0.15 5.14 -47.74
N TYR A 81 1.09 4.67 -48.56
CA TYR A 81 2.12 3.72 -48.19
C TYR A 81 3.52 4.19 -48.59
N ASN A 82 4.53 3.59 -47.95
CA ASN A 82 5.93 3.95 -48.20
C ASN A 82 6.51 3.19 -49.41
N PRO A 83 7.38 3.83 -50.22
CA PRO A 83 8.13 3.13 -51.26
C PRO A 83 9.07 2.07 -50.68
N TYR A 84 9.40 1.04 -51.47
CA TYR A 84 10.32 -0.04 -51.06
C TYR A 84 11.63 0.50 -50.46
N ALA A 85 11.89 0.13 -49.21
CA ALA A 85 13.06 0.52 -48.43
C ALA A 85 13.25 2.04 -48.28
N LYS A 86 12.15 2.81 -48.29
CA LYS A 86 12.13 4.24 -47.98
C LYS A 86 11.28 4.49 -46.73
N ASN A 87 11.73 5.43 -45.91
CA ASN A 87 11.07 5.76 -44.65
C ASN A 87 10.21 7.03 -44.76
N ILE A 88 9.38 7.12 -45.81
CA ILE A 88 8.46 8.22 -46.04
C ILE A 88 7.14 7.66 -46.59
N PHE A 89 6.01 8.22 -46.19
CA PHE A 89 4.73 7.93 -46.83
C PHE A 89 4.63 8.72 -48.13
N TYR A 90 4.18 8.10 -49.21
CA TYR A 90 4.21 8.74 -50.52
C TYR A 90 3.07 8.31 -51.44
N TRP A 91 2.93 7.01 -51.68
CA TRP A 91 2.02 6.48 -52.70
C TRP A 91 0.63 6.27 -52.15
N LYS A 92 -0.41 6.63 -52.89
CA LYS A 92 -1.82 6.47 -52.49
C LYS A 92 -2.32 5.05 -52.70
N LEU A 93 -3.09 4.54 -51.76
CA LEU A 93 -3.78 3.25 -51.89
C LEU A 93 -5.04 3.41 -52.74
N LYS A 94 -5.29 2.43 -53.61
CA LYS A 94 -6.56 2.28 -54.32
C LYS A 94 -7.65 1.88 -53.34
N ASN A 95 -8.79 2.60 -53.39
CA ASN A 95 -10.01 2.30 -52.62
C ASN A 95 -9.70 1.92 -51.16
N PRO A 96 -9.04 2.80 -50.39
CA PRO A 96 -8.64 2.46 -49.03
C PRO A 96 -9.89 2.19 -48.18
N PRO A 97 -9.86 1.16 -47.31
CA PRO A 97 -10.92 0.93 -46.34
C PRO A 97 -11.19 2.17 -45.49
N ALA A 98 -12.44 2.36 -45.06
CA ALA A 98 -12.82 3.45 -44.19
C ALA A 98 -11.96 3.47 -42.91
N GLY A 99 -11.50 4.66 -42.53
CA GLY A 99 -10.59 4.84 -41.39
C GLY A 99 -9.14 4.44 -41.62
N LEU A 100 -8.73 3.95 -42.80
CA LEU A 100 -7.30 3.67 -43.05
C LEU A 100 -6.52 4.98 -43.22
N LEU A 101 -5.55 5.25 -42.35
CA LEU A 101 -4.72 6.46 -42.43
C LEU A 101 -3.48 6.27 -43.30
N GLY A 102 -2.85 5.10 -43.22
CA GLY A 102 -1.64 4.79 -43.99
C GLY A 102 -1.00 3.48 -43.57
N VAL A 103 -0.05 3.03 -44.37
CA VAL A 103 0.58 1.71 -44.21
C VAL A 103 2.09 1.82 -44.40
N TYR A 104 2.84 1.37 -43.40
CA TYR A 104 4.28 1.27 -43.50
C TYR A 104 4.71 -0.18 -43.69
N PHE A 105 5.35 -0.48 -44.81
CA PHE A 105 5.98 -1.76 -45.10
C PHE A 105 7.48 -1.69 -44.81
N LYS A 106 7.91 -2.50 -43.85
CA LYS A 106 9.33 -2.77 -43.63
C LYS A 106 9.80 -3.78 -44.68
N ALA A 107 10.75 -3.36 -45.50
CA ALA A 107 11.23 -4.15 -46.62
C ALA A 107 12.01 -5.40 -46.15
N ARG A 108 11.64 -6.56 -46.70
CA ARG A 108 12.40 -7.80 -46.57
C ARG A 108 13.52 -7.83 -47.60
N LYS A 109 14.75 -8.08 -47.15
CA LYS A 109 15.86 -8.40 -48.05
C LYS A 109 15.65 -9.80 -48.62
N ASN A 110 15.56 -9.90 -49.94
CA ASN A 110 15.38 -11.17 -50.64
C ASN A 110 16.39 -11.31 -51.79
N PRO A 111 16.83 -12.54 -52.11
CA PRO A 111 17.85 -12.77 -53.15
C PRO A 111 17.33 -12.50 -54.58
N PHE A 112 16.01 -12.46 -54.74
CA PHE A 112 15.30 -12.28 -56.00
C PHE A 112 15.18 -10.81 -56.42
N LYS A 113 15.58 -9.86 -55.56
CA LYS A 113 15.44 -8.41 -55.75
C LYS A 113 13.99 -7.97 -56.02
N ILE A 114 13.01 -8.78 -55.60
CA ILE A 114 11.59 -8.48 -55.73
C ILE A 114 11.23 -7.37 -54.77
N LYS A 115 10.42 -6.43 -55.25
CA LYS A 115 9.89 -5.31 -54.50
C LYS A 115 8.38 -5.33 -54.65
N TYR A 116 7.67 -4.85 -53.63
CA TYR A 116 6.27 -4.53 -53.80
C TYR A 116 6.13 -3.31 -54.76
N PRO A 117 5.03 -3.24 -55.52
CA PRO A 117 4.87 -2.23 -56.55
C PRO A 117 4.68 -0.84 -55.95
N LYS A 118 4.86 0.19 -56.79
CA LYS A 118 4.71 1.60 -56.42
C LYS A 118 3.95 2.35 -57.50
N ASP A 119 2.69 2.67 -57.21
CA ASP A 119 1.90 3.57 -58.04
C ASP A 119 0.76 4.17 -57.20
N ASP A 120 0.33 5.36 -57.57
CA ASP A 120 -0.79 6.06 -56.93
C ASP A 120 -2.11 5.44 -57.40
N ASP A 121 -2.99 5.10 -56.45
CA ASP A 121 -4.37 4.67 -56.70
C ASP A 121 -4.50 3.38 -57.56
N GLU A 122 -3.42 2.61 -57.74
CA GLU A 122 -3.42 1.35 -58.51
C GLU A 122 -3.61 0.11 -57.62
N TYR A 123 -2.96 0.07 -56.44
CA TYR A 123 -2.92 -1.12 -55.57
C TYR A 123 -3.75 -0.93 -54.30
N THR A 124 -4.57 -1.93 -53.97
CA THR A 124 -5.26 -1.99 -52.67
C THR A 124 -4.29 -2.47 -51.58
N LEU A 125 -4.69 -2.33 -50.30
CA LEU A 125 -3.93 -2.91 -49.18
C LEU A 125 -3.73 -4.42 -49.37
N ASP A 126 -4.78 -5.15 -49.74
CA ASP A 126 -4.72 -6.59 -49.93
C ASP A 126 -3.83 -7.01 -51.10
N ASP A 127 -3.73 -6.17 -52.14
CA ASP A 127 -2.80 -6.42 -53.25
C ASP A 127 -1.35 -6.30 -52.80
N LEU A 128 -1.02 -5.31 -51.97
CA LEU A 128 0.33 -5.11 -51.45
C LEU A 128 0.71 -6.19 -50.43
N LEU A 129 -0.21 -6.62 -49.58
CA LEU A 129 0.05 -7.65 -48.57
C LEU A 129 0.39 -9.03 -49.17
N LYS A 130 0.01 -9.30 -50.43
CA LYS A 130 0.43 -10.52 -51.15
C LYS A 130 1.94 -10.58 -51.42
N TYR A 131 2.66 -9.46 -51.34
CA TYR A 131 4.11 -9.39 -51.58
C TYR A 131 4.94 -9.77 -50.34
N GLU A 132 4.61 -10.87 -49.65
CA GLU A 132 5.32 -11.35 -48.45
C GLU A 132 6.83 -11.58 -48.69
N ILE A 133 7.21 -11.90 -49.93
CA ILE A 133 8.61 -12.03 -50.34
C ILE A 133 9.41 -10.71 -50.20
N ALA A 134 8.73 -9.57 -50.32
CA ALA A 134 9.32 -8.24 -50.25
C ALA A 134 9.00 -7.50 -48.94
N ILE A 135 8.06 -8.01 -48.13
CA ILE A 135 7.59 -7.38 -46.90
C ILE A 135 7.93 -8.26 -45.69
N GLU A 136 8.63 -7.67 -44.73
CA GLU A 136 8.97 -8.33 -43.46
C GLU A 136 7.86 -8.07 -42.44
N GLU A 137 7.50 -6.79 -42.29
CA GLU A 137 6.51 -6.31 -41.33
C GLU A 137 5.64 -5.24 -42.00
N ALA A 138 4.33 -5.28 -41.77
CA ALA A 138 3.37 -4.29 -42.23
C ALA A 138 2.71 -3.60 -41.02
N PHE A 139 2.86 -2.28 -40.92
CA PHE A 139 2.23 -1.46 -39.89
C PHE A 139 1.07 -0.69 -40.53
N VAL A 140 -0.15 -1.07 -40.18
CA VAL A 140 -1.39 -0.55 -40.76
C VAL A 140 -2.03 0.39 -39.73
N PHE A 141 -2.09 1.68 -40.03
CA PHE A 141 -2.56 2.70 -39.10
C PHE A 141 -4.01 3.06 -39.36
N TRP A 142 -4.83 2.99 -38.32
CA TRP A 142 -6.27 3.18 -38.39
C TRP A 142 -6.72 4.39 -37.57
N ASP A 143 -7.57 5.22 -38.13
CA ASP A 143 -8.30 6.25 -37.40
C ASP A 143 -9.35 5.60 -36.51
N ILE A 144 -9.15 5.71 -35.19
CA ILE A 144 -10.06 5.11 -34.21
C ILE A 144 -11.47 5.69 -34.25
N GLN A 145 -11.63 6.92 -34.77
CA GLN A 145 -12.96 7.55 -34.89
C GLN A 145 -13.79 6.95 -36.03
N GLN A 146 -13.13 6.30 -37.00
CA GLN A 146 -13.76 5.73 -38.19
C GLN A 146 -13.72 4.21 -38.24
N LYS A 147 -12.80 3.58 -37.49
CA LYS A 147 -12.69 2.12 -37.41
C LYS A 147 -13.71 1.55 -36.42
N THR A 148 -14.59 0.69 -36.90
CA THR A 148 -15.46 -0.12 -36.03
C THR A 148 -14.60 -1.08 -35.19
N GLN A 149 -14.80 -1.12 -33.88
CA GLN A 149 -14.07 -2.00 -32.97
C GLN A 149 -14.47 -3.46 -33.27
N GLU A 150 -13.52 -4.27 -33.74
CA GLU A 150 -13.78 -5.64 -34.24
C GLU A 150 -13.88 -6.68 -33.11
N GLU A 151 -13.22 -6.44 -31.97
CA GLU A 151 -13.25 -7.31 -30.79
C GLU A 151 -13.62 -6.53 -29.54
N LYS A 152 -14.38 -7.16 -28.64
CA LYS A 152 -14.75 -6.58 -27.35
C LYS A 152 -13.66 -6.96 -26.35
N ASP A 153 -12.79 -6.00 -26.03
CA ASP A 153 -11.69 -6.20 -25.09
C ASP A 153 -12.23 -6.64 -23.71
N ASN A 154 -11.53 -7.56 -23.04
CA ASN A 154 -11.88 -7.94 -21.69
C ASN A 154 -11.29 -6.93 -20.71
N MET A 155 -12.13 -6.00 -20.25
CA MET A 155 -11.75 -4.97 -19.29
C MET A 155 -12.07 -5.43 -17.87
N GLU A 156 -11.04 -5.47 -17.02
CA GLU A 156 -11.16 -5.86 -15.62
C GLU A 156 -10.72 -4.70 -14.71
N LEU A 157 -11.64 -4.25 -13.86
CA LEU A 157 -11.35 -3.30 -12.79
C LEU A 157 -10.97 -4.08 -11.52
N ILE A 158 -9.76 -3.85 -11.04
CA ILE A 158 -9.15 -4.61 -9.95
C ILE A 158 -8.99 -3.71 -8.74
N PHE A 159 -9.60 -4.13 -7.63
CA PHE A 159 -9.43 -3.51 -6.33
C PHE A 159 -8.44 -4.32 -5.49
N ILE A 160 -7.27 -3.74 -5.22
CA ILE A 160 -6.28 -4.34 -4.34
C ILE A 160 -6.44 -3.76 -2.94
N ASN A 161 -6.81 -4.61 -1.98
CA ASN A 161 -6.72 -4.27 -0.56
C ASN A 161 -5.25 -4.28 -0.14
N HIS A 162 -4.74 -3.14 0.33
CA HIS A 162 -3.30 -2.95 0.48
C HIS A 162 -2.97 -2.20 1.76
N PHE A 163 -1.88 -2.57 2.44
CA PHE A 163 -1.44 -1.82 3.60
C PHE A 163 -0.55 -0.64 3.19
N VAL A 164 -0.69 0.50 3.86
CA VAL A 164 0.06 1.74 3.57
C VAL A 164 1.60 1.53 3.61
N ASP A 165 2.07 0.53 4.34
CA ASP A 165 3.50 0.21 4.47
C ASP A 165 4.04 -0.73 3.37
N GLN A 166 3.20 -1.16 2.43
CA GLN A 166 3.58 -2.03 1.31
C GLN A 166 3.70 -1.23 0.00
N SER A 167 4.48 -1.73 -0.96
CA SER A 167 4.58 -1.12 -2.29
C SER A 167 3.35 -1.47 -3.14
N LYS A 168 2.61 -0.45 -3.61
CA LYS A 168 1.48 -0.63 -4.53
C LYS A 168 1.93 -1.20 -5.88
N GLU A 169 3.07 -0.75 -6.39
CA GLU A 169 3.63 -1.24 -7.66
C GLU A 169 3.97 -2.73 -7.59
N GLU A 170 4.51 -3.18 -6.46
CA GLU A 170 4.80 -4.59 -6.21
C GLU A 170 3.52 -5.43 -6.08
N ALA A 171 2.45 -4.86 -5.51
CA ALA A 171 1.15 -5.53 -5.44
C ALA A 171 0.54 -5.73 -6.84
N ILE A 172 0.60 -4.70 -7.70
CA ILE A 172 0.18 -4.81 -9.11
C ILE A 172 1.03 -5.87 -9.83
N LYS A 173 2.36 -5.84 -9.63
CA LYS A 173 3.29 -6.80 -10.23
C LYS A 173 2.91 -8.22 -9.87
N ASN A 174 2.70 -8.50 -8.59
CA ASN A 174 2.32 -9.83 -8.10
C ASN A 174 0.96 -10.27 -8.64
N TYR A 175 -0.03 -9.37 -8.68
CA TYR A 175 -1.33 -9.67 -9.28
C TYR A 175 -1.15 -10.08 -10.76
N LEU A 176 -0.41 -9.28 -11.54
CA LEU A 176 -0.18 -9.57 -12.95
C LEU A 176 0.57 -10.88 -13.17
N ILE A 177 1.56 -11.22 -12.33
CA ILE A 177 2.28 -12.50 -12.40
C ILE A 177 1.36 -13.68 -12.10
N GLN A 178 0.49 -13.56 -11.10
CA GLN A 178 -0.46 -14.63 -10.73
C GLN A 178 -1.51 -14.87 -11.81
N HIS A 179 -1.94 -13.81 -12.49
CA HIS A 179 -3.02 -13.86 -13.48
C HIS A 179 -2.53 -13.92 -14.94
N LYS A 180 -1.21 -13.83 -15.21
CA LYS A 180 -0.62 -14.00 -16.55
C LYS A 180 0.28 -15.23 -16.63
N THR A 181 0.13 -16.01 -17.71
CA THR A 181 0.81 -17.30 -17.84
C THR A 181 2.23 -17.21 -18.39
N ASN A 182 2.67 -16.13 -19.06
CA ASN A 182 3.92 -16.18 -19.86
C ASN A 182 4.83 -14.94 -19.91
N GLN A 183 4.53 -13.81 -19.26
CA GLN A 183 5.43 -12.63 -19.28
C GLN A 183 5.42 -11.86 -17.95
N GLU A 184 6.59 -11.70 -17.35
CA GLU A 184 6.79 -10.77 -16.23
C GLU A 184 6.64 -9.32 -16.73
N PRO A 185 5.80 -8.49 -16.11
CA PRO A 185 5.66 -7.10 -16.50
C PRO A 185 6.98 -6.34 -16.25
N LYS A 186 7.53 -5.71 -17.29
CA LYS A 186 8.87 -5.08 -17.24
C LYS A 186 8.96 -3.85 -16.34
N LEU A 187 7.92 -3.01 -16.33
CA LEU A 187 7.86 -1.81 -15.49
C LEU A 187 6.40 -1.48 -15.18
N ILE A 188 6.11 -1.23 -13.90
CA ILE A 188 4.82 -0.75 -13.41
C ILE A 188 5.12 0.50 -12.60
N LYS A 189 4.37 1.58 -12.87
CA LYS A 189 4.48 2.82 -12.12
C LYS A 189 3.11 3.38 -11.82
N LEU A 190 2.91 3.86 -10.60
CA LEU A 190 1.67 4.55 -10.25
C LEU A 190 1.48 5.82 -11.08
N GLY A 191 0.23 6.18 -11.32
CA GLY A 191 -0.17 7.29 -12.18
C GLY A 191 0.21 7.09 -13.64
N CYS A 192 0.52 5.86 -14.07
CA CYS A 192 0.95 5.58 -15.45
C CYS A 192 0.18 4.41 -16.08
N TYR A 193 0.26 4.32 -17.41
CA TYR A 193 -0.08 3.14 -18.20
C TYR A 193 1.14 2.65 -18.99
N ASN A 194 1.17 1.37 -19.36
CA ASN A 194 2.20 0.87 -20.28
C ASN A 194 1.86 1.22 -21.73
N ILE A 195 2.82 1.84 -22.42
CA ILE A 195 2.70 2.16 -23.86
C ILE A 195 2.61 0.85 -24.67
N THR A 196 3.40 -0.14 -24.26
CA THR A 196 3.40 -1.50 -24.79
C THR A 196 3.88 -2.47 -23.71
N PRO A 197 3.40 -3.72 -23.66
CA PRO A 197 3.83 -4.68 -22.63
C PRO A 197 5.29 -5.11 -22.74
N THR A 198 5.91 -5.00 -23.91
CA THR A 198 7.21 -5.65 -24.20
C THR A 198 8.43 -4.75 -24.02
N THR A 199 8.29 -3.42 -24.00
CA THR A 199 9.44 -2.51 -23.93
C THR A 199 9.73 -2.00 -22.53
N GLY A 200 8.77 -2.11 -21.60
CA GLY A 200 8.85 -1.48 -20.27
C GLY A 200 8.63 0.04 -20.31
N LEU A 201 8.18 0.59 -21.44
CA LEU A 201 7.87 2.00 -21.57
C LEU A 201 6.48 2.31 -21.00
N ILE A 202 6.41 3.40 -20.26
CA ILE A 202 5.20 3.87 -19.58
C ILE A 202 4.94 5.33 -19.92
N ALA A 203 3.68 5.73 -19.87
CA ALA A 203 3.25 7.12 -20.01
C ALA A 203 2.29 7.50 -18.86
N PRO A 204 2.24 8.78 -18.45
CA PRO A 204 1.31 9.24 -17.43
C PRO A 204 -0.15 8.94 -17.79
N LEU A 205 -0.96 8.59 -16.80
CA LEU A 205 -2.40 8.43 -16.97
C LEU A 205 -3.04 9.75 -17.41
N PRO A 206 -4.09 9.69 -18.24
CA PRO A 206 -4.92 10.85 -18.53
C PRO A 206 -5.69 11.34 -17.31
N LEU A 207 -6.20 12.57 -17.40
CA LEU A 207 -6.99 13.16 -16.34
C LEU A 207 -8.29 12.38 -16.10
N GLY A 208 -8.69 12.31 -14.82
CA GLY A 208 -9.96 11.75 -14.38
C GLY A 208 -9.85 10.36 -13.75
N GLY A 209 -11.01 9.82 -13.40
CA GLY A 209 -11.20 8.45 -12.96
C GLY A 209 -12.26 7.79 -13.84
N LEU A 210 -12.37 6.47 -13.81
CA LEU A 210 -13.38 5.75 -14.58
C LEU A 210 -14.62 5.56 -13.71
N GLY A 211 -15.74 6.19 -14.07
CA GLY A 211 -17.01 6.03 -13.34
C GLY A 211 -16.98 6.50 -11.87
N GLY A 212 -16.17 7.51 -11.56
CA GLY A 212 -15.99 8.03 -10.19
C GLY A 212 -14.97 7.26 -9.35
N ILE A 213 -14.29 6.27 -9.93
CA ILE A 213 -13.27 5.46 -9.26
C ILE A 213 -11.89 5.98 -9.66
N GLU A 214 -11.05 6.26 -8.68
CA GLU A 214 -9.66 6.65 -8.90
C GLU A 214 -8.85 5.45 -9.42
N ILE A 215 -8.25 5.63 -10.60
CA ILE A 215 -7.40 4.63 -11.24
C ILE A 215 -5.95 5.01 -11.01
N GLU A 216 -5.20 4.11 -10.38
CA GLU A 216 -3.81 4.35 -10.03
C GLU A 216 -2.82 3.79 -11.05
N ALA A 217 -3.22 2.79 -11.83
CA ALA A 217 -2.42 2.29 -12.96
C ALA A 217 -3.31 1.57 -13.96
N ILE A 218 -2.93 1.58 -15.24
CA ILE A 218 -3.58 0.77 -16.27
C ILE A 218 -2.53 -0.10 -16.95
N TYR A 219 -2.86 -1.37 -17.15
CA TYR A 219 -1.99 -2.30 -17.83
C TYR A 219 -2.69 -3.03 -18.97
N PHE A 220 -2.08 -2.95 -20.14
CA PHE A 220 -2.51 -3.58 -21.38
C PHE A 220 -1.62 -4.78 -21.68
N ASP A 221 -2.24 -5.91 -22.03
CA ASP A 221 -1.50 -7.15 -22.26
C ASP A 221 -0.88 -7.29 -23.65
N ASP A 222 -1.32 -6.48 -24.62
CA ASP A 222 -0.75 -6.38 -25.96
C ASP A 222 -1.05 -5.00 -26.62
N GLY A 223 -0.46 -4.78 -27.79
CA GLY A 223 -0.61 -3.58 -28.60
C GLY A 223 0.34 -2.44 -28.24
N ILE A 224 0.17 -1.33 -28.95
CA ILE A 224 0.86 -0.07 -28.72
C ILE A 224 -0.17 1.04 -28.55
N ARG A 225 -0.08 1.79 -27.46
CA ARG A 225 -0.94 2.94 -27.20
C ARG A 225 -0.09 4.15 -26.93
N LEU A 226 -0.37 5.20 -27.66
CA LEU A 226 0.23 6.50 -27.45
C LEU A 226 -0.88 7.54 -27.59
N LEU A 227 -0.97 8.44 -26.63
CA LEU A 227 -1.83 9.60 -26.74
C LEU A 227 -1.04 10.73 -27.43
N PRO A 228 -1.67 11.51 -28.32
CA PRO A 228 -1.01 12.65 -28.93
C PRO A 228 -0.45 13.59 -27.86
N GLU A 229 0.83 13.93 -27.97
CA GLU A 229 1.42 14.96 -27.12
C GLU A 229 1.32 16.32 -27.79
N ASN A 230 0.79 17.30 -27.08
CA ASN A 230 0.92 18.68 -27.52
C ASN A 230 2.40 19.11 -27.39
N GLN A 231 2.83 20.07 -28.21
CA GLN A 231 4.22 20.53 -28.26
C GLN A 231 4.71 21.13 -26.92
N LYS A 232 3.81 21.72 -26.14
CA LYS A 232 4.10 22.31 -24.82
C LYS A 232 4.40 21.21 -23.80
N THR A 233 3.61 20.15 -23.76
CA THR A 233 3.81 18.94 -22.94
C THR A 233 5.15 18.28 -23.26
N ARG A 234 5.50 18.11 -24.53
CA ARG A 234 6.80 17.55 -24.93
C ARG A 234 7.96 18.40 -24.40
N SER A 235 7.85 19.72 -24.50
CA SER A 235 8.85 20.65 -23.97
C SER A 235 8.98 20.55 -22.45
N LEU A 236 7.86 20.50 -21.73
CA LEU A 236 7.82 20.35 -20.27
C LEU A 236 8.45 19.03 -19.81
N LYS A 237 8.19 17.91 -20.50
CA LYS A 237 8.84 16.61 -20.22
C LYS A 237 10.36 16.67 -20.40
N GLY A 238 10.85 17.40 -21.41
CA GLY A 238 12.27 17.65 -21.60
C GLY A 238 12.90 18.38 -20.40
N ILE A 239 12.21 19.40 -19.87
CA ILE A 239 12.66 20.14 -18.68
C ILE A 239 12.67 19.24 -17.43
N ILE A 240 11.63 18.43 -17.23
CA ILE A 240 11.56 17.48 -16.11
C ILE A 240 12.75 16.52 -16.15
N LYS A 241 13.01 15.88 -17.30
CA LYS A 241 14.11 14.93 -17.45
C LYS A 241 15.46 15.57 -17.10
N PHE A 242 15.72 16.78 -17.58
CA PHE A 242 16.94 17.52 -17.25
C PHE A 242 17.06 17.79 -15.75
N ARG A 243 15.97 18.16 -15.07
CA ARG A 243 15.96 18.38 -13.61
C ARG A 243 16.15 17.08 -12.81
N GLU A 244 15.59 15.97 -13.27
CA GLU A 244 15.81 14.64 -12.67
C GLU A 244 17.28 14.22 -12.77
N GLU A 245 17.93 14.49 -13.91
CA GLU A 245 19.37 14.27 -14.09
C GLU A 245 20.19 15.15 -13.11
N LEU A 246 19.85 16.44 -12.96
CA LEU A 246 20.49 17.31 -11.96
C LEU A 246 20.31 16.83 -10.52
N ILE A 247 19.11 16.35 -10.14
CA ILE A 247 18.89 15.79 -8.80
C ILE A 247 19.81 14.59 -8.57
N LYS A 248 19.98 13.72 -9.57
CA LYS A 248 20.85 12.54 -9.47
C LYS A 248 22.31 12.95 -9.26
N ASP A 249 22.77 13.99 -9.94
CA ASP A 249 24.12 14.53 -9.77
C ASP A 249 24.28 15.10 -8.35
N TYR A 250 23.33 15.88 -7.86
CA TYR A 250 23.36 16.43 -6.48
C TYR A 250 23.28 15.35 -5.40
N GLN A 251 22.51 14.29 -5.61
CA GLN A 251 22.47 13.15 -4.70
C GLN A 251 23.82 12.41 -4.65
N THR A 252 24.48 12.29 -5.80
CA THR A 252 25.81 11.68 -5.88
C THR A 252 26.84 12.51 -5.12
N GLU A 253 26.83 13.84 -5.29
CA GLU A 253 27.71 14.75 -4.56
C GLU A 253 27.42 14.77 -3.06
N LEU A 254 26.14 14.75 -2.67
CA LEU A 254 25.70 14.73 -1.28
C LEU A 254 26.26 13.50 -0.53
N ASN A 255 26.32 12.34 -1.20
CA ASN A 255 26.86 11.11 -0.62
C ASN A 255 28.39 11.11 -0.50
N GLN A 256 29.09 12.00 -1.22
CA GLN A 256 30.56 12.05 -1.27
C GLN A 256 31.16 13.16 -0.41
N THR A 257 30.38 14.17 -0.05
CA THR A 257 30.88 15.34 0.69
C THR A 257 30.76 15.15 2.20
N GLU A 258 31.83 15.51 2.94
CA GLU A 258 31.83 15.54 4.42
C GLU A 258 31.49 16.94 4.98
N ASP A 259 31.44 17.97 4.12
CA ASP A 259 31.13 19.34 4.54
C ASP A 259 29.63 19.51 4.84
N GLU A 260 29.30 19.68 6.13
CA GLU A 260 27.93 19.87 6.61
C GLU A 260 27.21 21.10 6.03
N ARG A 261 27.91 22.20 5.72
CA ARG A 261 27.30 23.36 5.05
C ARG A 261 26.91 23.00 3.62
N ARG A 262 27.76 22.24 2.94
CA ARG A 262 27.52 21.78 1.58
C ARG A 262 26.39 20.74 1.53
N LYS A 263 26.33 19.81 2.49
CA LYS A 263 25.20 18.87 2.63
C LYS A 263 23.87 19.61 2.75
N LYS A 264 23.79 20.58 3.67
CA LYS A 264 22.58 21.38 3.88
C LYS A 264 22.14 22.13 2.62
N LEU A 265 23.09 22.67 1.85
CA LEU A 265 22.80 23.35 0.59
C LEU A 265 22.26 22.38 -0.47
N LEU A 266 22.94 21.25 -0.68
CA LEU A 266 22.55 20.23 -1.65
C LEU A 266 21.16 19.65 -1.33
N THR A 267 20.88 19.35 -0.06
CA THR A 267 19.55 18.90 0.37
C THR A 267 18.48 19.94 0.03
N LYS A 268 18.73 21.24 0.27
CA LYS A 268 17.78 22.31 -0.07
C LYS A 268 17.55 22.42 -1.59
N GLN A 269 18.61 22.28 -2.39
CA GLN A 269 18.52 22.32 -3.85
C GLN A 269 17.73 21.11 -4.41
N ILE A 270 17.99 19.92 -3.88
CA ILE A 270 17.23 18.70 -4.24
C ILE A 270 15.75 18.90 -3.94
N VAL A 271 15.40 19.36 -2.74
CA VAL A 271 14.00 19.62 -2.35
C VAL A 271 13.36 20.68 -3.25
N SER A 272 14.06 21.76 -3.58
CA SER A 272 13.58 22.80 -4.50
C SER A 272 13.28 22.24 -5.90
N LEU A 273 14.22 21.46 -6.46
CA LEU A 273 14.04 20.84 -7.77
C LEU A 273 12.89 19.83 -7.77
N GLN A 274 12.71 19.08 -6.67
CA GLN A 274 11.59 18.15 -6.51
C GLN A 274 10.25 18.87 -6.52
N GLU A 275 10.12 20.01 -5.84
CA GLU A 275 8.89 20.83 -5.89
C GLU A 275 8.68 21.45 -7.28
N GLU A 276 9.73 21.97 -7.93
CA GLU A 276 9.62 22.48 -9.29
C GLU A 276 9.18 21.40 -10.30
N ILE A 277 9.69 20.17 -10.16
CA ILE A 277 9.26 19.02 -10.98
C ILE A 277 7.78 18.73 -10.74
N LYS A 278 7.34 18.76 -9.47
CA LYS A 278 5.93 18.54 -9.11
C LYS A 278 5.02 19.59 -9.74
N GLU A 279 5.42 20.86 -9.74
CA GLU A 279 4.68 21.93 -10.43
C GLU A 279 4.61 21.71 -11.94
N LEU A 280 5.71 21.31 -12.58
CA LEU A 280 5.71 20.98 -14.01
C LEU A 280 4.79 19.81 -14.33
N TYR A 281 4.75 18.77 -13.47
CA TYR A 281 3.80 17.69 -13.62
C TYR A 281 2.35 18.18 -13.53
N GLN A 282 2.04 19.08 -12.59
CA GLN A 282 0.70 19.69 -12.50
C GLN A 282 0.35 20.48 -13.77
N GLU A 283 1.31 21.18 -14.36
CA GLU A 283 1.10 21.93 -15.60
C GLU A 283 0.89 21.00 -16.81
N ILE A 284 1.61 19.87 -16.89
CA ILE A 284 1.38 18.83 -17.89
C ILE A 284 -0.04 18.26 -17.74
N ILE A 285 -0.43 17.93 -16.51
CA ILE A 285 -1.75 17.40 -16.19
C ILE A 285 -2.85 18.38 -16.65
N LYS A 286 -2.72 19.68 -16.33
CA LYS A 286 -3.69 20.72 -16.76
C LYS A 286 -3.82 20.86 -18.28
N GLN A 287 -2.77 20.53 -19.02
CA GLN A 287 -2.77 20.61 -20.48
C GLN A 287 -3.23 19.32 -21.15
N GLN A 288 -3.45 18.25 -20.38
CA GLN A 288 -3.90 16.99 -20.90
C GLN A 288 -5.39 17.07 -21.24
N THR A 289 -5.71 16.96 -22.52
CA THR A 289 -7.09 17.03 -23.02
C THR A 289 -7.77 15.68 -23.11
N TYR A 290 -7.01 14.60 -22.94
CA TYR A 290 -7.50 13.22 -23.06
C TYR A 290 -7.94 12.68 -21.70
N THR A 291 -8.97 11.84 -21.72
CA THR A 291 -9.46 11.13 -20.53
C THR A 291 -9.03 9.67 -20.55
N ILE A 292 -9.27 8.96 -19.44
CA ILE A 292 -9.04 7.51 -19.38
C ILE A 292 -9.88 6.79 -20.45
N GLU A 293 -11.11 7.25 -20.71
CA GLU A 293 -11.96 6.69 -21.77
C GLU A 293 -11.33 6.84 -23.16
N ASP A 294 -10.65 7.95 -23.45
CA ASP A 294 -9.94 8.12 -24.73
C ASP A 294 -8.76 7.15 -24.86
N LEU A 295 -8.03 6.91 -23.77
CA LEU A 295 -6.98 5.89 -23.73
C LEU A 295 -7.56 4.48 -23.93
N LEU A 296 -8.72 4.20 -23.34
CA LEU A 296 -9.40 2.91 -23.48
C LEU A 296 -9.96 2.69 -24.89
N LYS A 297 -10.14 3.72 -25.72
CA LYS A 297 -10.44 3.56 -27.17
C LYS A 297 -9.25 3.03 -27.95
N LEU A 298 -8.01 3.25 -27.50
CA LEU A 298 -6.79 2.68 -28.09
C LEU A 298 -6.57 1.21 -27.69
N SER A 299 -7.62 0.55 -27.20
CA SER A 299 -7.63 -0.83 -26.75
C SER A 299 -7.42 -1.86 -27.84
N ASN A 300 -7.77 -1.53 -29.08
CA ASN A 300 -7.71 -2.45 -30.20
C ASN A 300 -6.30 -3.04 -30.36
N GLY A 301 -6.19 -4.36 -30.17
CA GLY A 301 -4.94 -5.10 -30.14
C GLY A 301 -4.48 -5.58 -28.76
N ALA A 302 -5.14 -5.23 -27.65
CA ALA A 302 -5.03 -5.99 -26.38
C ALA A 302 -6.20 -6.94 -26.23
N LYS A 303 -5.95 -8.09 -25.61
CA LYS A 303 -7.02 -9.02 -25.24
C LYS A 303 -7.58 -8.70 -23.86
N ASN A 304 -6.72 -8.28 -22.93
CA ASN A 304 -7.09 -7.95 -21.57
C ASN A 304 -6.56 -6.57 -21.17
N ILE A 305 -7.40 -5.82 -20.47
CA ILE A 305 -7.11 -4.49 -19.95
C ILE A 305 -7.35 -4.52 -18.44
N TYR A 306 -6.31 -4.23 -17.67
CA TYR A 306 -6.34 -4.25 -16.22
C TYR A 306 -6.27 -2.83 -15.67
N LEU A 307 -7.32 -2.40 -14.98
CA LEU A 307 -7.38 -1.11 -14.31
C LEU A 307 -7.21 -1.32 -12.82
N PHE A 308 -6.18 -0.73 -12.23
CA PHE A 308 -5.86 -0.93 -10.81
C PHE A 308 -6.31 0.25 -9.97
N SER A 309 -7.04 -0.08 -8.90
CA SER A 309 -7.42 0.84 -7.83
C SER A 309 -7.08 0.19 -6.48
N PHE A 310 -6.82 1.00 -5.45
CA PHE A 310 -6.43 0.50 -4.14
C PHE A 310 -7.40 0.92 -3.04
N ASN A 311 -7.67 -0.03 -2.15
CA ASN A 311 -8.25 0.26 -0.85
C ASN A 311 -7.14 0.20 0.21
N THR A 312 -6.54 1.36 0.51
CA THR A 312 -5.42 1.45 1.44
C THR A 312 -5.86 1.40 2.90
N GLN A 313 -5.35 0.43 3.65
CA GLN A 313 -5.62 0.23 5.07
C GLN A 313 -4.35 0.44 5.92
N LYS A 314 -4.51 0.88 7.16
CA LYS A 314 -3.40 0.99 8.12
C LYS A 314 -3.39 -0.24 9.02
N ARG A 315 -2.23 -0.85 9.23
CA ARG A 315 -2.09 -1.96 10.19
C ARG A 315 -2.39 -1.48 11.60
N ILE A 316 -3.10 -2.31 12.37
CA ILE A 316 -3.35 -2.07 13.79
C ILE A 316 -2.22 -2.69 14.61
N LYS A 317 -1.58 -1.90 15.45
CA LYS A 317 -0.61 -2.36 16.45
C LYS A 317 -1.22 -2.22 17.83
N SER A 318 -1.49 -3.35 18.48
CA SER A 318 -1.98 -3.42 19.85
C SER A 318 -0.81 -3.51 20.83
N ILE A 319 -0.88 -2.75 21.93
CA ILE A 319 0.15 -2.68 22.95
C ILE A 319 -0.53 -2.68 24.31
N GLU A 320 -0.21 -3.66 25.14
CA GLU A 320 -0.69 -3.76 26.51
C GLU A 320 0.44 -3.31 27.44
N LEU A 321 0.20 -2.22 28.17
CA LEU A 321 1.15 -1.71 29.15
C LEU A 321 0.96 -2.42 30.50
N PRO A 322 2.01 -2.49 31.34
CA PRO A 322 1.87 -2.92 32.72
C PRO A 322 0.84 -2.08 33.48
N ASP A 323 0.28 -2.68 34.54
CA ASP A 323 -0.62 -1.97 35.44
C ASP A 323 0.07 -0.73 36.04
N ALA A 324 -0.67 0.37 36.10
CA ALA A 324 -0.19 1.63 36.65
C ALA A 324 -1.29 2.29 37.48
N ILE A 325 -0.91 2.96 38.57
CA ILE A 325 -1.86 3.71 39.40
C ILE A 325 -2.54 4.85 38.62
N ASP A 326 -1.83 5.41 37.64
CA ASP A 326 -2.34 6.39 36.67
C ASP A 326 -2.13 5.84 35.24
N PRO A 327 -3.13 5.10 34.70
CA PRO A 327 -3.08 4.56 33.35
C PRO A 327 -2.95 5.65 32.27
N TYR A 328 -3.47 6.85 32.52
CA TYR A 328 -3.39 7.95 31.56
C TYR A 328 -1.96 8.44 31.43
N GLN A 329 -1.29 8.70 32.56
CA GLN A 329 0.10 9.11 32.57
C GLN A 329 1.03 8.02 32.00
N ALA A 330 0.79 6.75 32.33
CA ALA A 330 1.56 5.63 31.77
C ALA A 330 1.51 5.55 30.24
N ILE A 331 0.31 5.74 29.64
CA ILE A 331 0.17 5.78 28.18
C ILE A 331 0.91 6.99 27.59
N ARG A 332 0.86 8.16 28.24
CA ARG A 332 1.56 9.37 27.74
C ARG A 332 3.08 9.23 27.81
N ASP A 333 3.60 8.66 28.89
CA ASP A 333 5.04 8.43 29.03
C ASP A 333 5.53 7.40 28.02
N TRP A 334 4.80 6.30 27.82
CA TRP A 334 5.11 5.35 26.76
C TRP A 334 5.15 6.02 25.36
N LYS A 335 4.18 6.90 25.06
CA LYS A 335 4.17 7.65 23.80
C LYS A 335 5.41 8.55 23.68
N ARG A 336 5.81 9.22 24.76
CA ARG A 336 7.01 10.08 24.77
C ARG A 336 8.27 9.26 24.51
N ASP A 337 8.43 8.14 25.19
CA ASP A 337 9.58 7.24 25.06
C ASP A 337 9.70 6.61 23.67
N ASN A 338 8.58 6.53 22.93
CA ASN A 338 8.52 6.00 21.57
C ASN A 338 8.46 7.08 20.48
N ASN A 339 8.64 8.36 20.81
CA ASN A 339 8.53 9.50 19.89
C ASN A 339 7.16 9.58 19.17
N LEU A 340 6.08 9.24 19.87
CA LEU A 340 4.69 9.26 19.40
C LEU A 340 3.82 10.27 20.15
N PHE A 341 4.44 11.23 20.86
CA PHE A 341 3.73 12.17 21.75
C PHE A 341 2.88 13.21 21.00
N ASP A 342 3.23 13.52 19.75
CA ASP A 342 2.48 14.47 18.90
C ASP A 342 1.18 13.87 18.31
N TYR A 343 1.02 12.54 18.37
CA TYR A 343 -0.16 11.89 17.82
C TYR A 343 -1.29 11.83 18.85
N GLU A 344 -2.23 12.75 18.70
CA GLU A 344 -3.48 12.77 19.44
C GLU A 344 -4.37 11.57 19.10
N GLY A 345 -5.19 11.16 20.06
CA GLY A 345 -6.05 10.00 19.93
C GLY A 345 -7.18 10.01 20.93
N GLU A 346 -8.17 9.17 20.67
CA GLU A 346 -9.32 9.00 21.54
C GLU A 346 -8.93 8.14 22.74
N PHE A 347 -9.28 8.60 23.94
CA PHE A 347 -9.15 7.83 25.17
C PHE A 347 -10.50 7.23 25.54
N ILE A 348 -10.54 5.92 25.75
CA ILE A 348 -11.73 5.17 26.13
C ILE A 348 -11.49 4.61 27.52
N LEU A 349 -12.24 5.11 28.51
CA LEU A 349 -12.19 4.66 29.89
C LEU A 349 -13.28 3.60 30.13
N LYS A 350 -12.87 2.42 30.60
CA LYS A 350 -13.76 1.38 31.10
C LYS A 350 -13.57 1.26 32.60
N THR A 351 -14.65 1.34 33.35
CA THR A 351 -14.65 1.24 34.81
C THR A 351 -15.30 -0.05 35.25
N PHE A 352 -14.69 -0.73 36.22
CA PHE A 352 -15.26 -1.90 36.88
C PHE A 352 -15.27 -1.69 38.40
N ILE A 353 -16.28 -2.25 39.07
CA ILE A 353 -16.40 -2.23 40.53
C ILE A 353 -16.07 -3.63 41.03
N VAL A 354 -15.05 -3.74 41.89
CA VAL A 354 -14.73 -4.97 42.61
C VAL A 354 -15.41 -4.89 43.97
N ASN A 355 -16.30 -5.85 44.24
CA ASN A 355 -16.97 -5.99 45.53
C ASN A 355 -16.34 -7.15 46.31
N ASP A 356 -15.99 -6.90 47.57
CA ASP A 356 -15.39 -7.89 48.48
C ASP A 356 -15.99 -7.69 49.88
N PRO A 357 -17.22 -8.18 50.11
CA PRO A 357 -17.92 -8.00 51.37
C PRO A 357 -17.21 -8.72 52.53
N LEU A 358 -17.15 -8.06 53.68
CA LEU A 358 -16.67 -8.66 54.92
C LEU A 358 -17.84 -9.32 55.66
N ILE A 359 -17.83 -10.65 55.72
CA ILE A 359 -18.85 -11.44 56.42
C ILE A 359 -18.39 -11.69 57.86
N LEU A 360 -19.14 -11.19 58.82
CA LEU A 360 -18.88 -11.37 60.25
C LEU A 360 -19.80 -12.46 60.83
N PRO A 361 -19.26 -13.60 61.28
CA PRO A 361 -20.04 -14.73 61.79
C PRO A 361 -20.70 -14.41 63.15
N PRO A 362 -21.51 -15.34 63.71
CA PRO A 362 -22.03 -15.21 65.07
C PRO A 362 -20.93 -14.87 66.10
N PRO A 363 -21.20 -14.01 67.10
CA PRO A 363 -22.50 -13.43 67.45
C PRO A 363 -22.90 -12.18 66.63
N PHE A 364 -22.06 -11.73 65.68
CA PHE A 364 -22.25 -10.46 64.98
C PHE A 364 -23.34 -10.52 63.89
N ASN A 365 -23.40 -11.63 63.13
CA ASN A 365 -24.34 -11.87 62.02
C ASN A 365 -24.51 -10.63 61.10
N LYS A 366 -23.40 -10.06 60.63
CA LYS A 366 -23.39 -8.80 59.88
C LYS A 366 -22.47 -8.87 58.67
N GLU A 367 -22.92 -8.30 57.56
CA GLU A 367 -22.13 -8.15 56.33
C GLU A 367 -21.80 -6.66 56.13
N ILE A 368 -20.53 -6.36 55.86
CA ILE A 368 -20.07 -5.01 55.56
C ILE A 368 -19.55 -4.98 54.12
N ASN A 369 -20.25 -4.25 53.26
CA ASN A 369 -19.91 -4.12 51.84
C ASN A 369 -18.68 -3.22 51.66
N LEU A 370 -17.54 -3.83 51.32
CA LEU A 370 -16.35 -3.12 50.87
C LEU A 370 -16.21 -3.28 49.35
N SER A 371 -15.91 -2.18 48.66
CA SER A 371 -15.72 -2.18 47.22
C SER A 371 -14.64 -1.22 46.77
N CYS A 372 -14.07 -1.42 45.59
CA CYS A 372 -13.15 -0.48 44.94
C CYS A 372 -13.43 -0.35 43.43
N LYS A 373 -13.06 0.81 42.86
CA LYS A 373 -13.21 1.13 41.44
C LYS A 373 -11.88 0.90 40.74
N ILE A 374 -11.83 -0.01 39.79
CA ILE A 374 -10.69 -0.23 38.89
C ILE A 374 -11.04 0.30 37.50
N ASN A 375 -10.03 0.74 36.77
CA ASN A 375 -10.14 1.34 35.46
C ASN A 375 -9.22 0.63 34.48
N GLN A 376 -9.71 0.45 33.27
CA GLN A 376 -8.95 0.10 32.08
C GLN A 376 -9.08 1.26 31.10
N LEU A 377 -7.95 1.80 30.67
CA LEU A 377 -7.88 2.92 29.75
C LEU A 377 -7.28 2.42 28.43
N GLU A 378 -7.97 2.71 27.34
CA GLU A 378 -7.49 2.46 25.99
C GLU A 378 -7.24 3.79 25.28
N ASN A 379 -6.15 3.90 24.53
CA ASN A 379 -5.89 5.02 23.64
C ASN A 379 -5.75 4.55 22.20
N ILE A 380 -6.56 5.14 21.31
CA ILE A 380 -6.61 4.82 19.89
C ILE A 380 -6.14 6.03 19.09
N PHE A 381 -5.06 5.88 18.33
CA PHE A 381 -4.53 6.95 17.48
C PHE A 381 -3.99 6.42 16.15
N LYS A 382 -3.79 7.32 15.19
CA LYS A 382 -3.29 7.00 13.86
C LYS A 382 -2.02 7.82 13.58
N THR A 383 -1.01 7.15 13.08
CA THR A 383 0.17 7.75 12.42
C THR A 383 -0.04 7.71 10.92
N GLU A 384 0.92 8.18 10.13
CA GLU A 384 0.91 8.12 8.67
C GLU A 384 0.82 6.65 8.20
N LYS A 385 1.52 5.74 8.90
CA LYS A 385 1.68 4.34 8.48
C LYS A 385 0.78 3.35 9.23
N LYS A 386 0.48 3.58 10.50
CA LYS A 386 -0.16 2.59 11.39
C LYS A 386 -1.25 3.20 12.27
N LYS A 387 -2.20 2.36 12.68
CA LYS A 387 -3.14 2.64 13.77
C LYS A 387 -2.62 1.96 15.03
N PHE A 388 -2.62 2.64 16.16
CA PHE A 388 -2.23 2.10 17.46
C PHE A 388 -3.46 1.94 18.36
N LEU A 389 -3.46 0.86 19.14
CA LEU A 389 -4.35 0.62 20.26
C LEU A 389 -3.47 0.33 21.47
N ILE A 390 -3.41 1.25 22.42
CA ILE A 390 -2.63 1.07 23.65
C ILE A 390 -3.60 0.92 24.80
N SER A 391 -3.42 -0.11 25.63
CA SER A 391 -4.21 -0.31 26.84
C SER A 391 -3.33 -0.28 28.09
N CYS A 392 -3.88 0.24 29.19
CA CYS A 392 -3.28 0.20 30.51
C CYS A 392 -4.41 0.14 31.54
N GLN A 393 -4.17 -0.48 32.69
CA GLN A 393 -5.17 -0.64 33.74
C GLN A 393 -4.56 -0.39 35.13
N ASP A 394 -5.40 -0.18 36.14
CA ASP A 394 -4.96 0.13 37.51
C ASP A 394 -5.30 -0.97 38.53
N VAL A 395 -5.47 -2.22 38.08
CA VAL A 395 -6.04 -3.33 38.87
C VAL A 395 -5.14 -3.73 40.03
N GLU A 396 -3.94 -4.21 39.73
CA GLU A 396 -2.99 -4.70 40.75
C GLU A 396 -2.60 -3.62 41.78
N PRO A 397 -2.20 -2.39 41.39
CA PRO A 397 -1.84 -1.38 42.39
C PRO A 397 -3.02 -0.98 43.29
N LYS A 398 -4.27 -0.94 42.77
CA LYS A 398 -5.45 -0.66 43.60
C LYS A 398 -5.86 -1.83 44.48
N LYS A 399 -5.61 -3.06 44.06
CA LYS A 399 -5.86 -4.25 44.86
C LYS A 399 -5.00 -4.23 46.13
N ASP A 400 -3.73 -3.83 46.02
CA ASP A 400 -2.84 -3.69 47.18
C ASP A 400 -3.33 -2.63 48.17
N PHE A 401 -3.70 -1.45 47.69
CA PHE A 401 -4.31 -0.42 48.53
C PHE A 401 -5.59 -0.90 49.20
N PHE A 402 -6.42 -1.66 48.47
CA PHE A 402 -7.67 -2.19 48.98
C PHE A 402 -7.45 -3.22 50.09
N GLN A 403 -6.47 -4.11 49.95
CA GLN A 403 -6.12 -5.07 51.00
C GLN A 403 -5.58 -4.38 52.26
N ILE A 404 -4.72 -3.38 52.11
CA ILE A 404 -4.21 -2.58 53.24
C ILE A 404 -5.36 -1.87 53.96
N TYR A 405 -6.29 -1.27 53.20
CA TYR A 405 -7.46 -0.63 53.77
C TYR A 405 -8.36 -1.63 54.50
N LYS A 406 -8.64 -2.79 53.88
CA LYS A 406 -9.44 -3.87 54.47
C LYS A 406 -8.85 -4.34 55.80
N SER A 407 -7.54 -4.56 55.87
CA SER A 407 -6.85 -4.95 57.11
C SER A 407 -7.04 -3.90 58.21
N LYS A 408 -6.77 -2.63 57.93
CA LYS A 408 -6.95 -1.54 58.91
C LYS A 408 -8.40 -1.41 59.38
N TYR A 409 -9.35 -1.65 58.48
CA TYR A 409 -10.77 -1.62 58.81
C TYR A 409 -11.16 -2.77 59.74
N VAL A 410 -10.64 -3.97 59.49
CA VAL A 410 -10.81 -5.13 60.40
C VAL A 410 -10.19 -4.87 61.78
N ASP A 411 -9.00 -4.26 61.83
CA ASP A 411 -8.37 -3.88 63.10
C ASP A 411 -9.23 -2.89 63.88
N TRP A 412 -9.82 -1.90 63.20
CA TRP A 412 -10.77 -0.98 63.80
C TRP A 412 -12.03 -1.69 64.31
N LEU A 413 -12.63 -2.61 63.55
CA LEU A 413 -13.78 -3.40 64.04
C LEU A 413 -13.43 -4.22 65.30
N ASN A 414 -12.21 -4.74 65.35
CA ASN A 414 -11.73 -5.51 66.50
C ASN A 414 -11.53 -4.64 67.74
N GLN A 415 -11.11 -3.38 67.58
CA GLN A 415 -10.88 -2.44 68.68
C GLN A 415 -12.17 -1.87 69.27
N CYS A 416 -13.27 -1.83 68.49
CA CYS A 416 -14.54 -1.22 68.90
C CYS A 416 -15.01 -1.66 70.28
N TYR A 417 -15.31 -0.68 71.13
CA TYR A 417 -15.84 -0.90 72.47
C TYR A 417 -17.16 -1.65 72.48
N ILE A 418 -18.07 -1.31 71.56
CA ILE A 418 -19.34 -1.99 71.36
C ILE A 418 -19.29 -2.71 70.02
N LYS A 419 -19.70 -3.98 70.06
CA LYS A 419 -19.84 -4.84 68.88
C LYS A 419 -21.26 -5.36 68.78
N PRO A 420 -21.81 -5.53 67.56
CA PRO A 420 -23.21 -5.89 67.37
C PRO A 420 -23.51 -7.30 67.89
N GLY A 421 -24.74 -7.52 68.36
CA GLY A 421 -25.20 -8.84 68.82
C GLY A 421 -24.60 -9.33 70.15
N ILE A 422 -23.61 -8.63 70.73
CA ILE A 422 -23.08 -8.90 72.07
C ILE A 422 -23.89 -8.12 73.10
N SER A 423 -24.25 -8.78 74.21
CA SER A 423 -24.92 -8.11 75.34
C SER A 423 -23.90 -7.54 76.31
N TYR A 424 -24.09 -6.28 76.71
CA TYR A 424 -23.25 -5.57 77.67
C TYR A 424 -24.08 -5.11 78.86
N SER A 425 -23.53 -5.24 80.07
CA SER A 425 -24.09 -4.55 81.22
C SER A 425 -23.88 -3.04 81.07
N ALA A 426 -24.79 -2.27 81.65
CA ALA A 426 -24.70 -0.82 81.61
C ALA A 426 -23.35 -0.35 82.23
N LYS A 427 -22.86 -1.03 83.28
CA LYS A 427 -21.56 -0.76 83.92
C LYS A 427 -20.38 -0.96 82.98
N GLU A 428 -20.39 -2.00 82.13
CA GLU A 428 -19.32 -2.26 81.16
C GLU A 428 -19.26 -1.18 80.08
N ILE A 429 -20.42 -0.74 79.57
CA ILE A 429 -20.51 0.36 78.61
C ILE A 429 -19.92 1.63 79.20
N ARG A 430 -20.30 1.97 80.44
CA ARG A 430 -19.76 3.14 81.16
C ARG A 430 -18.26 3.00 81.43
N ASN A 431 -17.75 1.81 81.74
CA ASN A 431 -16.32 1.62 81.94
C ASN A 431 -15.52 1.81 80.64
N LYS A 432 -16.12 1.49 79.48
CA LYS A 432 -15.51 1.70 78.16
C LYS A 432 -15.53 3.18 77.72
N PHE A 433 -16.65 3.88 77.91
CA PHE A 433 -16.82 5.27 77.45
C PHE A 433 -16.61 6.35 78.52
N GLY A 434 -16.50 5.99 79.79
CA GLY A 434 -16.29 6.93 80.90
C GLY A 434 -17.57 7.65 81.36
N ARG A 435 -17.41 8.63 82.27
CA ARG A 435 -18.50 9.41 82.89
C ARG A 435 -18.65 10.81 82.26
N SER A 436 -18.53 10.89 80.95
CA SER A 436 -18.68 12.15 80.23
C SER A 436 -19.27 11.90 78.84
N SER A 437 -20.25 12.73 78.46
CA SER A 437 -20.79 12.73 77.12
C SER A 437 -19.70 12.95 76.08
N ARG A 438 -19.67 12.15 75.02
CA ARG A 438 -18.66 12.24 73.95
C ARG A 438 -19.20 11.75 72.62
N ASP A 439 -18.49 12.10 71.57
CA ASP A 439 -18.77 11.59 70.24
C ASP A 439 -18.22 10.18 70.12
N ILE A 440 -18.99 9.33 69.44
CA ILE A 440 -18.64 7.96 69.07
C ILE A 440 -18.95 7.76 67.60
N TYR A 441 -18.41 6.73 66.97
CA TYR A 441 -18.53 6.50 65.53
C TYR A 441 -18.97 5.08 65.25
N ASN A 442 -19.87 4.92 64.28
CA ASN A 442 -20.25 3.60 63.77
C ASN A 442 -19.33 3.14 62.63
N GLU A 443 -19.54 1.91 62.16
CA GLU A 443 -18.77 1.29 61.07
C GLU A 443 -18.89 2.02 59.72
N GLU A 444 -19.93 2.83 59.51
CA GLU A 444 -20.09 3.69 58.33
C GLU A 444 -19.31 5.02 58.47
N GLY A 445 -18.68 5.25 59.63
CA GLY A 445 -18.04 6.52 59.98
C GLY A 445 -19.01 7.63 60.36
N LYS A 446 -20.30 7.31 60.54
CA LYS A 446 -21.31 8.27 61.01
C LYS A 446 -21.02 8.63 62.46
N LYS A 447 -21.01 9.94 62.71
CA LYS A 447 -20.88 10.52 64.05
C LYS A 447 -22.16 10.27 64.84
N CYS A 448 -22.02 9.61 65.98
CA CYS A 448 -23.05 9.26 66.95
C CYS A 448 -22.70 9.86 68.32
N ARG A 449 -23.61 9.73 69.30
CA ARG A 449 -23.42 10.34 70.64
C ARG A 449 -23.51 9.30 71.75
N TYR A 450 -22.48 9.25 72.60
CA TYR A 450 -22.59 8.73 73.95
C TYR A 450 -23.01 9.87 74.86
N TYR A 451 -24.17 9.77 75.50
CA TYR A 451 -24.72 10.79 76.37
C TYR A 451 -24.74 10.29 77.80
N TYR A 452 -24.13 11.02 78.73
CA TYR A 452 -24.08 10.70 80.16
C TYR A 452 -24.74 11.83 80.95
N VAL A 453 -25.65 11.46 81.86
CA VAL A 453 -26.40 12.36 82.73
C VAL A 453 -26.11 11.97 84.17
N THR A 454 -25.65 12.94 84.96
CA THR A 454 -25.44 12.76 86.40
C THR A 454 -26.73 13.03 87.14
N ASN A 455 -27.17 12.09 87.99
CA ASN A 455 -28.36 12.25 88.82
C ASN A 455 -28.04 12.04 90.30
N THR A 456 -28.98 12.43 91.16
CA THR A 456 -28.83 12.36 92.63
C THR A 456 -28.70 10.93 93.17
N PHE A 457 -29.25 9.94 92.46
CA PHE A 457 -29.30 8.54 92.92
C PHE A 457 -28.61 7.56 91.96
N ILE A 458 -28.94 7.62 90.68
CA ILE A 458 -28.40 6.72 89.65
C ILE A 458 -28.17 7.52 88.38
N ASP A 459 -26.91 7.62 87.93
CA ASP A 459 -26.57 8.25 86.66
C ASP A 459 -27.18 7.48 85.48
N ASP A 460 -27.58 8.20 84.43
CA ASP A 460 -28.11 7.62 83.20
C ASP A 460 -27.11 7.76 82.05
N TRP A 461 -27.11 6.81 81.12
CA TRP A 461 -26.36 6.96 79.89
C TRP A 461 -27.02 6.31 78.69
N TYR A 462 -26.71 6.85 77.51
CA TYR A 462 -27.30 6.48 76.24
C TYR A 462 -26.21 6.27 75.20
N VAL A 463 -26.33 5.20 74.41
CA VAL A 463 -25.49 4.97 73.24
C VAL A 463 -26.35 5.22 72.00
N ASN A 464 -26.04 6.30 71.28
CA ASN A 464 -26.76 6.73 70.09
C ASN A 464 -28.29 6.84 70.31
N GLY A 465 -28.70 7.39 71.45
CA GLY A 465 -30.11 7.58 71.83
C GLY A 465 -30.78 6.37 72.50
N ILE A 466 -30.09 5.23 72.61
CA ILE A 466 -30.59 4.04 73.30
C ILE A 466 -30.14 4.08 74.76
N GLU A 467 -31.10 4.11 75.69
CA GLU A 467 -30.84 4.07 77.13
C GLU A 467 -30.15 2.75 77.52
N CYS A 468 -29.10 2.85 78.31
CA CYS A 468 -28.34 1.70 78.78
C CYS A 468 -28.73 1.38 80.23
N SER A 469 -29.54 0.36 80.45
CA SER A 469 -30.01 -0.04 81.78
C SER A 469 -29.78 -1.52 82.06
N GLY A 470 -29.66 -1.87 83.35
CA GLY A 470 -29.50 -3.26 83.78
C GLY A 470 -28.26 -3.99 83.22
N SER A 471 -28.40 -5.31 83.06
CA SER A 471 -27.30 -6.21 82.68
C SER A 471 -27.23 -6.54 81.19
N ASN A 472 -28.27 -6.24 80.41
CA ASN A 472 -28.40 -6.75 79.04
C ASN A 472 -28.73 -5.62 78.04
N ASN A 473 -27.70 -5.03 77.44
CA ASN A 473 -27.82 -4.00 76.40
C ASN A 473 -27.15 -4.50 75.12
N THR A 474 -27.89 -4.54 74.02
CA THR A 474 -27.42 -5.08 72.74
C THR A 474 -27.60 -4.04 71.65
N PHE A 475 -26.65 -3.97 70.71
CA PHE A 475 -26.63 -2.97 69.65
C PHE A 475 -26.54 -3.63 68.27
N SER A 476 -26.97 -2.90 67.23
CA SER A 476 -26.90 -3.33 65.83
C SER A 476 -25.64 -2.89 65.10
N ASN A 477 -24.89 -1.94 65.67
CA ASN A 477 -23.71 -1.32 65.07
C ASN A 477 -22.48 -1.51 65.95
N PHE A 478 -21.32 -1.36 65.34
CA PHE A 478 -20.07 -1.15 66.06
C PHE A 478 -20.05 0.28 66.60
N TYR A 479 -19.47 0.49 67.78
CA TYR A 479 -19.20 1.84 68.27
C TYR A 479 -17.82 1.93 68.92
N ASP A 480 -17.07 2.94 68.47
CA ASP A 480 -15.80 3.33 69.05
C ASP A 480 -15.71 4.85 69.26
N THR A 481 -14.73 5.31 70.04
CA THR A 481 -14.44 6.74 70.20
C THR A 481 -13.64 7.33 69.03
N THR A 482 -13.10 6.48 68.16
CA THR A 482 -12.38 6.86 66.94
C THR A 482 -13.18 6.47 65.69
N PRO A 483 -13.16 7.26 64.61
CA PRO A 483 -13.80 6.88 63.36
C PRO A 483 -13.04 5.72 62.68
N PRO A 484 -13.73 4.92 61.83
CA PRO A 484 -13.07 3.92 61.00
C PRO A 484 -12.02 4.57 60.08
N PRO A 485 -11.02 3.80 59.60
CA PRO A 485 -10.01 4.33 58.69
C PRO A 485 -10.67 4.92 57.45
N LYS A 486 -10.16 6.05 56.98
CA LYS A 486 -10.65 6.66 55.74
C LYS A 486 -10.23 5.80 54.55
N LYS A 487 -11.14 5.62 53.60
CA LYS A 487 -10.84 4.98 52.31
C LYS A 487 -9.77 5.80 51.57
N PRO A 488 -8.69 5.18 51.09
CA PRO A 488 -7.67 5.85 50.26
C PRO A 488 -8.29 6.55 49.05
N GLN A 489 -7.73 7.70 48.66
CA GLN A 489 -8.26 8.50 47.54
C GLN A 489 -8.17 7.74 46.21
N GLU A 490 -7.16 6.91 46.08
CA GLU A 490 -6.89 6.01 44.96
C GLU A 490 -8.00 4.97 44.76
N LEU A 491 -8.78 4.68 45.82
CA LEU A 491 -9.90 3.73 45.78
C LEU A 491 -11.27 4.41 45.74
N ASN A 492 -11.30 5.74 45.67
CA ASN A 492 -12.55 6.49 45.71
C ASN A 492 -13.34 6.35 44.41
N ILE A 493 -14.66 6.39 44.59
CA ILE A 493 -15.67 6.33 43.53
C ILE A 493 -15.99 7.78 43.17
N ASN A 494 -15.10 8.46 42.46
CA ASN A 494 -15.46 9.69 41.76
C ASN A 494 -15.58 9.39 40.27
#